data_AF-A0A9P0GAU9-F1
#
_entry.id   AF-A0A9P0GAU9-F1
#
_cell.length_a   1.000
_cell.length_b   1.000
_cell.length_c   1.000
_cell.angle_alpha   90.00
_cell.angle_beta   90.00
_cell.angle_gamma   90.00
#
_symmetry.space_group_name_H-M   'P 1'
#
loop_
_entity.id
_entity.type
_entity.pdbx_description
1 polymer ?
#
loop_
_entity_poly.entity_id
_entity_poly.type
_entity_poly.pdbx_seq_one_letter_code
_entity_poly.pdbx_strand_id
1 'polypeptide(L)'
;MQRGTETCFPEKKKIRKTDSLSIVWYTEELKQMSQTLNFLYDLFKLRNTPNIINTFKQERKKFRQELAAAKKRANNTFITNVSNPQNAIWSLVNNSKSKQKKLDTNLTLDDFNNFFWKCCSKCKE
;
A
#
# COMPACT_ATOMS: atom_id res chain seq x y z
N MET A 1 -16.59 -41.31 32.39
CA MET A 1 -16.91 -39.88 32.62
C MET A 1 -15.84 -39.02 31.95
N GLN A 2 -16.05 -38.57 30.72
CA GLN A 2 -15.15 -37.60 30.05
C GLN A 2 -15.99 -36.74 29.09
N ARG A 3 -16.62 -35.67 29.59
CA ARG A 3 -17.30 -34.63 28.78
C ARG A 3 -17.24 -33.25 29.47
N GLY A 4 -16.12 -32.93 30.12
CA GLY A 4 -15.98 -31.71 30.94
C GLY A 4 -15.33 -30.52 30.22
N THR A 5 -14.49 -30.77 29.21
CA THR A 5 -13.67 -29.71 28.58
C THR A 5 -14.34 -29.09 27.35
N GLU A 6 -15.21 -29.82 26.67
CA GLU A 6 -15.86 -29.37 25.42
C GLU A 6 -16.95 -28.30 25.63
N THR A 7 -17.56 -28.26 26.82
CA THR A 7 -18.59 -27.26 27.16
C THR A 7 -18.00 -25.93 27.63
N CYS A 8 -16.83 -25.96 28.29
CA CYS A 8 -16.17 -24.75 28.78
C CYS A 8 -15.28 -24.07 27.73
N PHE A 9 -14.70 -24.83 26.79
CA PHE A 9 -13.79 -24.30 25.77
C PHE A 9 -14.05 -24.93 24.40
N PRO A 10 -15.08 -24.47 23.66
CA PRO A 10 -15.36 -24.99 22.33
C PRO A 10 -14.25 -24.61 21.34
N GLU A 11 -13.57 -25.60 20.77
CA GLU A 11 -12.56 -25.37 19.73
C GLU A 11 -13.20 -24.83 18.45
N LYS A 12 -12.81 -23.62 18.05
CA LYS A 12 -13.23 -23.02 16.79
C LYS A 12 -12.19 -23.28 15.72
N LYS A 13 -12.55 -24.08 14.70
CA LYS A 13 -11.71 -24.26 13.51
C LYS A 13 -11.75 -22.98 12.65
N LYS A 14 -10.59 -22.35 12.46
CA LYS A 14 -10.46 -21.16 11.60
C LYS A 14 -10.21 -21.59 10.16
N ILE A 15 -11.20 -21.39 9.29
CA ILE A 15 -11.02 -21.53 7.84
C ILE A 15 -10.07 -20.41 7.39
N ARG A 16 -8.86 -20.76 6.94
CA ARG A 16 -7.95 -19.81 6.29
C ARG A 16 -8.52 -19.56 4.89
N LYS A 17 -9.13 -18.40 4.67
CA LYS A 17 -9.52 -17.98 3.32
C LYS A 17 -8.24 -17.61 2.57
N THR A 18 -7.80 -18.51 1.70
CA THR A 18 -6.67 -18.32 0.79
C THR A 18 -7.18 -17.64 -0.46
N ASP A 19 -7.59 -16.38 -0.35
CA ASP A 19 -7.74 -15.55 -1.53
C ASP A 19 -7.36 -14.13 -1.11
N SER A 20 -6.14 -13.75 -1.49
CA SER A 20 -5.79 -12.35 -1.61
C SER A 20 -6.68 -11.78 -2.72
N LEU A 21 -7.89 -11.35 -2.36
CA LEU A 21 -8.77 -10.61 -3.26
C LEU A 21 -8.00 -9.39 -3.76
N SER A 22 -7.42 -9.50 -4.94
CA SER A 22 -6.68 -8.42 -5.58
C SER A 22 -7.70 -7.41 -6.07
N ILE A 23 -7.74 -6.24 -5.43
CA ILE A 23 -8.63 -5.15 -5.84
C ILE A 23 -8.17 -4.66 -7.21
N VAL A 24 -8.91 -5.00 -8.27
CA VAL A 24 -8.65 -4.52 -9.63
C VAL A 24 -9.28 -3.14 -9.77
N TRP A 25 -8.44 -2.10 -9.77
CA TRP A 25 -8.88 -0.70 -9.89
C TRP A 25 -8.49 -0.06 -11.24
N TYR A 26 -7.62 -0.72 -12.01
CA TYR A 26 -7.16 -0.20 -13.31
C TYR A 26 -8.11 -0.64 -14.41
N THR A 27 -8.77 0.32 -15.05
CA THR A 27 -9.81 0.07 -16.06
C THR A 27 -9.29 0.33 -17.47
N GLU A 28 -10.02 -0.13 -18.48
CA GLU A 28 -9.64 0.10 -19.89
C GLU A 28 -9.69 1.60 -20.24
N GLU A 29 -10.57 2.39 -19.62
CA GLU A 29 -10.61 3.84 -19.82
C GLU A 29 -9.32 4.50 -19.31
N LEU A 30 -8.81 4.09 -18.13
CA LEU A 30 -7.54 4.59 -17.60
C LEU A 30 -6.36 4.22 -18.51
N LYS A 31 -6.41 3.05 -19.14
CA LYS A 31 -5.41 2.62 -20.12
C LYS A 31 -5.42 3.51 -21.36
N GLN A 32 -6.60 3.78 -21.91
CA GLN A 32 -6.75 4.70 -23.04
C GLN A 32 -6.23 6.10 -22.69
N MET A 33 -6.58 6.64 -21.52
CA MET A 33 -6.07 7.93 -21.07
C MET A 33 -4.54 7.94 -20.93
N SER A 34 -3.95 6.84 -20.44
CA SER A 34 -2.50 6.69 -20.35
C SER A 34 -1.82 6.66 -21.72
N GLN A 35 -2.43 6.00 -22.70
CA GLN A 35 -1.94 5.97 -24.08
C GLN A 35 -1.99 7.37 -24.72
N THR A 36 -3.10 8.09 -24.53
CA THR A 36 -3.25 9.48 -24.98
C THR A 36 -2.17 10.38 -24.37
N LEU A 37 -1.85 10.21 -23.09
CA LEU A 37 -0.79 10.97 -22.44
C LEU A 37 0.60 10.69 -23.03
N ASN A 38 0.91 9.42 -23.29
CA ASN A 38 2.17 9.04 -23.93
C ASN A 38 2.27 9.66 -25.33
N PHE A 39 1.20 9.56 -26.12
CA PHE A 39 1.13 10.18 -27.43
C PHE A 39 1.33 11.71 -27.39
N LEU A 40 0.65 12.42 -26.49
CA LEU A 40 0.82 13.86 -26.31
C LEU A 40 2.24 14.23 -25.87
N TYR A 41 2.87 13.39 -25.05
CA TYR A 41 4.25 13.58 -24.63
C TYR A 41 5.25 13.37 -25.78
N ASP A 42 5.01 12.39 -26.64
CA ASP A 42 5.82 12.15 -27.84
C ASP A 42 5.67 13.31 -28.84
N LEU A 43 4.44 13.79 -29.06
CA LEU A 43 4.20 14.99 -29.87
C LEU A 43 4.88 16.24 -29.31
N PHE A 44 4.85 16.41 -27.98
CA PHE A 44 5.55 17.50 -27.30
C PHE A 44 7.06 17.43 -27.55
N LYS A 45 7.67 16.24 -27.44
CA LYS A 45 9.09 16.04 -27.75
C LYS A 45 9.46 16.41 -29.19
N LEU A 46 8.57 16.14 -30.14
CA LEU A 46 8.82 16.37 -31.56
C LEU A 46 8.67 17.84 -31.97
N ARG A 47 7.61 18.53 -31.53
CA ARG A 47 7.25 19.86 -32.03
C ARG A 47 7.33 20.99 -31.01
N ASN A 48 7.41 20.68 -29.71
CA ASN A 48 7.52 21.62 -28.60
C ASN A 48 6.61 22.87 -28.72
N THR A 49 5.36 22.69 -29.15
CA THR A 49 4.43 23.82 -29.28
C THR A 49 3.67 24.06 -27.96
N PRO A 50 3.41 25.34 -27.60
CA PRO A 50 2.70 25.67 -26.35
C PRO A 50 1.31 25.03 -26.22
N ASN A 51 0.63 24.83 -27.36
CA ASN A 51 -0.70 24.21 -27.38
C ASN A 51 -0.64 22.75 -26.88
N ILE A 52 0.29 21.95 -27.40
CA ILE A 52 0.46 20.54 -27.00
C ILE A 52 0.80 20.42 -25.52
N ILE A 53 1.62 21.33 -24.99
CA ILE A 53 1.96 21.37 -23.55
C ILE A 53 0.72 21.63 -22.70
N ASN A 54 -0.12 22.58 -23.11
CA ASN A 54 -1.34 22.91 -22.38
C ASN A 54 -2.33 21.75 -22.40
N THR A 55 -2.54 21.12 -23.57
CA THR A 55 -3.38 19.92 -23.68
C THR A 55 -2.84 18.77 -22.84
N PHE A 56 -1.54 18.49 -22.89
CA PHE A 56 -0.90 17.46 -22.05
C PHE A 56 -1.12 17.71 -20.56
N LYS A 57 -0.93 18.95 -20.09
CA LYS A 57 -1.15 19.32 -18.69
C LYS A 57 -2.60 19.11 -18.26
N GLN A 58 -3.57 19.48 -19.12
CA GLN A 58 -4.99 19.31 -18.86
C GLN A 58 -5.36 17.82 -18.79
N GLU A 59 -4.97 17.03 -19.79
CA GLU A 59 -5.24 15.59 -19.80
C GLU A 59 -4.53 14.87 -18.65
N ARG A 60 -3.33 15.31 -18.26
CA ARG A 60 -2.63 14.72 -17.11
C ARG A 60 -3.36 14.98 -15.80
N LYS A 61 -3.95 16.17 -15.65
CA LYS A 61 -4.79 16.52 -14.50
C LYS A 61 -6.03 15.63 -14.47
N LYS A 62 -6.72 15.51 -15.61
CA LYS A 62 -7.92 14.67 -15.75
C LYS A 62 -7.63 13.20 -15.44
N PHE A 63 -6.54 12.65 -16.00
CA PHE A 63 -6.08 11.29 -15.72
C PHE A 63 -5.83 11.06 -14.23
N ARG A 64 -5.14 11.98 -13.54
CA ARG A 64 -4.89 11.84 -12.09
C ARG A 64 -6.18 11.85 -11.27
N GLN A 65 -7.15 12.65 -11.68
CA GLN A 65 -8.47 12.71 -11.03
C GLN A 65 -9.22 11.38 -11.22
N GLU A 66 -9.29 10.88 -12.45
CA GLU A 66 -9.97 9.62 -12.74
C GLU A 66 -9.27 8.42 -12.09
N LEU A 67 -7.94 8.43 -12.07
CA LEU A 67 -7.12 7.42 -11.37
C LEU A 67 -7.46 7.37 -9.88
N ALA A 68 -7.59 8.53 -9.23
CA ALA A 68 -7.98 8.61 -7.84
C ALA A 68 -9.43 8.14 -7.64
N ALA A 69 -10.34 8.50 -8.55
CA ALA A 69 -11.74 8.08 -8.50
C ALA A 69 -11.88 6.56 -8.67
N ALA A 70 -11.21 5.95 -9.65
CA ALA A 70 -11.23 4.51 -9.91
C ALA A 70 -10.73 3.70 -8.71
N LYS A 71 -9.63 4.13 -8.07
CA LYS A 71 -9.14 3.52 -6.82
C LYS A 71 -10.17 3.59 -5.70
N LYS A 72 -10.81 4.75 -5.52
CA LYS A 72 -11.89 4.90 -4.51
C LYS A 72 -13.08 4.00 -4.83
N ARG A 73 -13.55 3.96 -6.08
CA ARG A 73 -14.66 3.11 -6.51
C ARG A 73 -14.34 1.64 -6.26
N ALA A 74 -13.18 1.16 -6.67
CA ALA A 74 -12.77 -0.23 -6.48
C ALA A 74 -12.71 -0.63 -5.00
N ASN A 75 -12.16 0.23 -4.14
CA ASN A 75 -12.16 -0.01 -2.69
C ASN A 75 -13.59 -0.03 -2.13
N ASN A 76 -14.45 0.89 -2.57
CA ASN A 76 -15.83 0.95 -2.12
C ASN A 76 -16.60 -0.32 -2.51
N THR A 77 -16.52 -0.73 -3.78
CA THR A 77 -17.12 -1.97 -4.30
C THR A 77 -16.61 -3.20 -3.54
N PHE A 78 -15.32 -3.24 -3.23
CA PHE A 78 -14.76 -4.30 -2.40
C PHE A 78 -15.37 -4.34 -1.00
N ILE A 79 -15.51 -3.18 -0.33
CA ILE A 79 -16.09 -3.09 1.03
C ILE A 79 -17.58 -3.42 1.05
N THR A 80 -18.33 -3.08 0.00
CA THR A 80 -19.78 -3.37 -0.06
C THR A 80 -20.09 -4.83 -0.38
N ASN A 81 -19.24 -5.50 -1.15
CA ASN A 81 -19.52 -6.86 -1.63
C ASN A 81 -19.11 -7.96 -0.64
N VAL A 82 -18.30 -7.63 0.36
CA VAL A 82 -17.82 -8.57 1.37
C VAL A 82 -18.81 -8.73 2.53
N SER A 83 -18.94 -9.96 3.02
CA SER A 83 -19.83 -10.29 4.14
C SER A 83 -19.49 -9.57 5.45
N ASN A 84 -18.24 -9.12 5.65
CA ASN A 84 -17.84 -8.37 6.83
C ASN A 84 -17.08 -7.07 6.42
N PRO A 85 -17.79 -5.94 6.27
CA PRO A 85 -17.22 -4.66 5.86
C PRO A 85 -16.14 -4.14 6.82
N GLN A 86 -16.35 -4.30 8.13
CA GLN A 86 -15.41 -3.86 9.17
C GLN A 86 -14.03 -4.51 8.97
N ASN A 87 -14.01 -5.83 8.81
CA ASN A 87 -12.78 -6.58 8.59
C ASN A 87 -12.12 -6.22 7.25
N ALA A 88 -12.92 -5.95 6.21
CA ALA A 88 -12.41 -5.55 4.91
C ALA A 88 -11.74 -4.17 4.94
N ILE A 89 -12.33 -3.20 5.65
CA ILE A 89 -11.73 -1.88 5.89
C ILE A 89 -10.40 -2.02 6.62
N TRP A 90 -10.36 -2.79 7.72
CA TRP A 90 -9.12 -3.00 8.47
C TRP A 90 -8.06 -3.73 7.65
N SER A 91 -8.44 -4.71 6.84
CA SER A 91 -7.55 -5.38 5.89
C SER A 91 -6.95 -4.39 4.89
N LEU A 92 -7.78 -3.51 4.30
CA LEU A 92 -7.34 -2.48 3.36
C LEU A 92 -6.32 -1.52 4.01
N VAL A 93 -6.63 -1.03 5.21
CA VAL A 93 -5.76 -0.13 5.97
C VAL A 93 -4.45 -0.80 6.36
N ASN A 94 -4.49 -2.06 6.77
CA ASN A 94 -3.28 -2.79 7.15
C ASN A 94 -2.40 -3.13 5.94
N ASN A 95 -3.00 -3.34 4.76
CA ASN A 95 -2.28 -3.56 3.51
C ASN A 95 -1.67 -2.28 2.92
N SER A 96 -2.26 -1.11 3.19
CA SER A 96 -1.77 0.18 2.69
C SER A 96 -0.64 0.77 3.53
N LYS A 97 -0.50 0.33 4.79
CA LYS A 97 0.64 0.70 5.63
C LYS A 97 1.92 0.15 5.02
N SER A 98 2.95 0.99 4.92
CA SER A 98 4.29 0.50 4.60
C SER A 98 4.66 -0.56 5.64
N LYS A 99 5.10 -1.73 5.17
CA LYS A 99 5.71 -2.70 6.07
C LYS A 99 6.89 -1.98 6.68
N GLN A 100 6.85 -1.76 8.00
CA GLN A 100 8.02 -1.29 8.71
C GLN A 100 9.14 -2.26 8.36
N LYS A 101 10.21 -1.75 7.74
CA LYS A 101 11.42 -2.55 7.62
C LYS A 101 11.79 -2.87 9.06
N LYS A 102 11.82 -4.17 9.40
CA LYS A 102 12.45 -4.57 10.66
C LYS A 102 13.84 -3.99 10.59
N LEU A 103 14.11 -3.00 11.44
CA LEU A 103 15.48 -2.54 11.61
C LEU A 103 16.25 -3.76 12.10
N ASP A 104 17.36 -4.03 11.43
CA ASP A 104 18.22 -5.14 11.81
C ASP A 104 18.92 -4.70 13.11
N THR A 105 18.34 -5.06 14.25
CA THR A 105 18.87 -4.74 15.57
C THR A 105 19.96 -5.75 15.95
N ASN A 106 20.94 -5.94 15.08
CA ASN A 106 22.18 -6.64 15.42
C ASN A 106 23.11 -5.70 16.19
N LEU A 107 22.60 -5.10 17.27
CA LEU A 107 23.42 -4.38 18.23
C LEU A 107 23.74 -5.37 19.34
N THR A 108 24.99 -5.79 19.45
CA THR A 108 25.40 -6.66 20.55
C THR A 108 25.60 -5.83 21.83
N LEU A 109 25.53 -6.50 22.98
CA LEU A 109 25.85 -5.87 24.26
C LEU A 109 27.28 -5.31 24.28
N ASP A 110 28.20 -5.95 23.55
CA ASP A 110 29.57 -5.47 23.41
C ASP A 110 29.66 -4.21 22.55
N ASP A 111 28.85 -4.07 21.50
CA ASP A 111 28.77 -2.83 20.72
C ASP A 111 28.29 -1.67 21.58
N PHE A 112 27.32 -1.92 22.45
CA PHE A 112 26.82 -0.95 23.42
C PHE A 112 27.91 -0.57 24.43
N ASN A 113 28.54 -1.55 25.07
CA ASN A 113 29.61 -1.31 26.06
C ASN A 113 30.80 -0.55 25.47
N ASN A 114 31.22 -0.90 24.25
CA ASN A 114 32.30 -0.22 23.54
C ASN A 114 31.95 1.23 23.20
N PHE A 115 30.70 1.53 22.86
CA PHE A 115 30.23 2.89 22.64
C PHE A 115 30.36 3.74 23.91
N PHE A 116 29.89 3.23 25.04
CA PHE A 116 29.96 3.95 26.32
C PHE A 116 31.40 4.13 26.81
N TRP A 117 32.23 3.08 26.69
CA TRP A 117 33.64 3.15 27.07
C TRP A 117 34.41 4.21 26.27
N LYS A 118 34.20 4.26 24.95
CA LYS A 118 34.83 5.25 24.06
C LYS A 118 34.38 6.69 24.34
N CYS A 119 33.15 6.89 24.80
CA CYS A 119 32.66 8.20 25.22
C CYS A 119 33.30 8.64 26.55
N CYS A 120 33.42 7.73 27.52
CA CYS A 120 34.06 8.04 28.81
C CYS A 120 35.58 8.28 28.71
N SER A 121 36.28 7.60 27.80
CA SER A 121 37.73 7.78 27.63
C SER A 121 38.12 9.13 27.03
N LYS A 122 37.18 9.85 26.41
CA LYS A 122 37.41 11.21 25.86
C LYS A 122 37.24 12.33 26.89
N CYS A 123 36.90 11.99 28.14
CA CYS A 123 36.69 12.97 29.22
C CYS A 123 37.84 13.01 30.25
N LYS A 124 39.01 12.46 29.93
CA LYS A 124 40.24 12.62 30.71
C LYS A 124 41.27 13.42 29.92
N GLU A 125 41.11 14.74 29.94
CA GLU A 125 42.18 15.74 29.87
C GLU A 125 42.03 16.67 31.06
#